data_AF-A0AAJ8JT25-F1
#
_entry.id   AF-A0AAJ8JT25-F1
#
_cell.length_a   1.000
_cell.length_b   1.000
_cell.length_c   1.000
_cell.angle_alpha   90.00
_cell.angle_beta   90.00
_cell.angle_gamma   90.00
#
_symmetry.space_group_name_H-M   'P 1'
#
loop_
_entity.id
_entity.type
_entity.pdbx_description
1 polymer ?
#
loop_
_entity_poly.entity_id
_entity_poly.type
_entity_poly.pdbx_seq_one_letter_code
_entity_poly.pdbx_strand_id
1 'polypeptide(L)'
;MHTTMVSQMFSVVDVKVVLTTQNDLDKSIVWDFKTQLLHWIVTALVCKFDLVTGNRFIDVYPEVGSLSYTTPKASAPGFVAITSSSLVVVPSATVPTSTVPIPNIRRSLKTTYERLDKDFV
;
A
#
# COMPACT_ATOMS: atom_id res chain seq x y z
N MET A 1 -15.93 -6.47 53.30
CA MET A 1 -14.90 -6.37 52.24
C MET A 1 -15.53 -6.80 50.95
N HIS A 2 -15.72 -5.88 50.00
CA HIS A 2 -16.30 -6.16 48.69
C HIS A 2 -15.15 -6.12 47.67
N THR A 3 -14.76 -7.27 47.15
CA THR A 3 -13.73 -7.34 46.11
C THR A 3 -14.41 -7.18 44.76
N THR A 4 -14.29 -6.01 44.16
CA THR A 4 -14.75 -5.78 42.79
C THR A 4 -13.81 -6.49 41.83
N MET A 5 -14.25 -7.58 41.22
CA MET A 5 -13.53 -8.16 40.08
C MET A 5 -13.67 -7.23 38.88
N VAL A 6 -12.58 -6.58 38.50
CA VAL A 6 -12.48 -5.88 37.23
C VAL A 6 -12.27 -6.94 36.16
N SER A 7 -13.35 -7.31 35.45
CA SER A 7 -13.24 -8.11 34.23
C SER A 7 -12.56 -7.24 33.18
N GLN A 8 -11.29 -7.49 32.91
CA GLN A 8 -10.63 -6.93 31.73
C GLN A 8 -11.30 -7.54 30.50
N MET A 9 -12.12 -6.75 29.79
CA MET A 9 -12.55 -7.09 28.45
C MET A 9 -11.33 -7.06 27.53
N PHE A 10 -10.76 -8.22 27.25
CA PHE A 10 -9.84 -8.37 26.13
C PHE A 10 -10.66 -8.28 24.85
N SER A 11 -10.26 -7.43 23.90
CA SER A 11 -10.81 -7.49 22.55
C SER A 11 -10.48 -8.86 21.96
N VAL A 12 -11.50 -9.69 21.77
CA VAL A 12 -11.37 -10.91 20.98
C VAL A 12 -11.19 -10.46 19.53
N VAL A 13 -9.98 -10.64 19.00
CA VAL A 13 -9.69 -10.43 17.59
C VAL A 13 -10.02 -11.72 16.87
N ASP A 14 -11.05 -11.70 16.03
CA ASP A 14 -11.30 -12.80 15.08
C ASP A 14 -10.28 -12.69 13.94
N VAL A 15 -9.62 -13.80 13.61
CA VAL A 15 -8.53 -13.85 12.63
C VAL A 15 -9.01 -14.65 11.43
N LYS A 16 -9.14 -13.96 10.30
CA LYS A 16 -9.51 -14.56 9.02
C LYS A 16 -8.44 -14.31 7.97
N VAL A 17 -8.03 -15.36 7.27
CA VAL A 17 -7.23 -15.23 6.05
C VAL A 17 -8.13 -14.74 4.93
N VAL A 18 -7.86 -13.53 4.43
CA VAL A 18 -8.63 -12.91 3.34
C VAL A 18 -7.88 -12.91 2.00
N LEU A 19 -6.56 -13.11 2.03
CA LEU A 19 -5.70 -13.12 0.87
C LEU A 19 -4.47 -13.99 1.14
N THR A 20 -4.15 -14.86 0.18
CA THR A 20 -2.90 -15.64 0.16
C THR A 20 -2.14 -15.28 -1.11
N THR A 21 -0.89 -14.85 -0.96
CA THR A 21 0.01 -14.45 -2.05
C THR A 21 1.41 -15.00 -1.78
N GLN A 22 2.15 -15.32 -2.85
CA GLN A 22 3.58 -15.62 -2.76
C GLN A 22 4.34 -14.32 -3.04
N ASN A 23 4.86 -13.69 -1.99
CA ASN A 23 5.65 -12.49 -2.10
C ASN A 23 6.94 -12.65 -1.27
N ASP A 24 8.09 -12.40 -1.88
CA ASP A 24 9.39 -12.59 -1.20
C ASP A 24 9.67 -11.51 -0.15
N LEU A 25 9.10 -10.31 -0.31
CA LEU A 25 9.28 -9.15 0.57
C LEU A 25 8.06 -8.22 0.51
N ASP A 26 7.00 -8.55 1.23
CA ASP A 26 5.86 -7.65 1.38
C ASP A 26 6.21 -6.46 2.26
N LYS A 27 6.01 -5.26 1.72
CA LYS A 27 6.22 -3.99 2.44
C LYS A 27 4.96 -3.14 2.37
N SER A 28 4.77 -2.32 3.41
CA SER A 28 3.79 -1.22 3.41
C SER A 28 2.36 -1.65 3.09
N ILE A 29 1.80 -2.55 3.91
CA ILE A 29 0.37 -2.89 3.84
C ILE A 29 -0.43 -1.71 4.39
N VAL A 30 -1.28 -1.12 3.56
CA VAL A 30 -2.07 0.07 3.90
C VAL A 30 -3.51 -0.08 3.44
N TRP A 31 -4.44 0.25 4.31
CA TRP A 31 -5.86 0.36 3.99
C TRP A 31 -6.21 1.80 3.57
N ASP A 32 -6.74 1.97 2.35
CA ASP A 32 -7.22 3.27 1.88
C ASP A 32 -8.74 3.39 2.11
N PHE A 33 -9.12 4.14 3.14
CA PHE A 33 -10.53 4.38 3.47
C PHE A 33 -11.33 5.10 2.37
N LYS A 34 -10.68 5.81 1.44
CA LYS A 34 -11.39 6.53 0.38
C LYS A 34 -11.82 5.60 -0.73
N THR A 35 -10.95 4.65 -1.09
CA THR A 35 -11.21 3.68 -2.16
C THR A 35 -11.73 2.34 -1.63
N GLN A 36 -11.66 2.11 -0.32
CA GLN A 36 -11.99 0.83 0.33
C GLN A 36 -11.15 -0.33 -0.23
N LEU A 37 -9.88 -0.06 -0.52
CA LEU A 37 -8.94 -1.04 -1.07
C LEU A 37 -7.77 -1.25 -0.10
N LEU A 38 -7.31 -2.49 -0.05
CA LEU A 38 -6.06 -2.86 0.61
C LEU A 38 -4.92 -2.73 -0.41
N HIS A 39 -3.87 -2.03 -0.02
CA HIS A 39 -2.68 -1.78 -0.85
C HIS A 39 -1.45 -2.41 -0.19
N TRP A 40 -0.56 -2.95 -0.99
CA TRP A 40 0.77 -3.38 -0.53
C TRP A 40 1.78 -3.29 -1.65
N ILE A 41 3.05 -3.36 -1.30
CA ILE A 41 4.15 -3.25 -2.25
C ILE A 41 4.85 -4.59 -2.38
N VAL A 42 5.12 -4.97 -3.63
CA VAL A 42 6.05 -6.04 -3.98
C VAL A 42 7.07 -5.43 -4.94
N THR A 43 8.31 -5.25 -4.49
CA THR A 43 9.38 -4.60 -5.29
C THR A 43 8.97 -3.25 -5.90
N ALA A 44 8.77 -3.15 -7.22
CA ALA A 44 8.32 -1.94 -7.94
C ALA A 44 6.82 -1.94 -8.27
N LEU A 45 6.06 -2.85 -7.64
CA LEU A 45 4.65 -3.10 -7.89
C LEU A 45 3.83 -2.57 -6.74
N VAL A 46 2.77 -1.82 -7.05
CA VAL A 46 1.72 -1.49 -6.07
C VAL A 46 0.55 -2.42 -6.33
N CYS A 47 0.42 -3.40 -5.46
CA CYS A 47 -0.64 -4.39 -5.47
C CYS A 47 -1.87 -3.87 -4.72
N LYS A 48 -3.04 -4.34 -5.13
CA LYS A 48 -4.34 -3.86 -4.63
C LYS A 48 -5.31 -5.01 -4.53
N PHE A 49 -6.15 -4.95 -3.51
CA PHE A 49 -7.17 -5.95 -3.24
C PHE A 49 -8.45 -5.29 -2.75
N ASP A 50 -9.55 -5.60 -3.42
CA ASP A 50 -10.90 -5.30 -2.97
C ASP A 50 -11.38 -6.46 -2.10
N LEU A 51 -11.61 -6.22 -0.80
CA LEU A 51 -12.06 -7.25 0.12
C LEU A 51 -13.50 -7.72 -0.14
N VAL A 52 -14.34 -6.89 -0.76
CA VAL A 52 -15.74 -7.21 -1.02
C VAL A 52 -15.86 -8.13 -2.23
N THR A 53 -15.18 -7.79 -3.31
CA THR A 53 -15.28 -8.53 -4.58
C THR A 53 -14.20 -9.61 -4.73
N GLY A 54 -13.12 -9.53 -3.96
CA GLY A 54 -11.94 -10.38 -4.12
C GLY A 54 -11.06 -9.98 -5.33
N ASN A 55 -11.40 -8.88 -6.02
CA ASN A 55 -10.66 -8.43 -7.19
C ASN A 55 -9.28 -7.90 -6.83
N ARG A 56 -8.33 -8.09 -7.75
CA ARG A 56 -6.91 -7.75 -7.60
C ARG A 56 -6.44 -6.91 -8.77
N PHE A 57 -5.48 -6.04 -8.50
CA PHE A 57 -4.83 -5.25 -9.54
C PHE A 57 -3.39 -4.93 -9.16
N ILE A 58 -2.52 -4.82 -10.17
CA ILE A 58 -1.11 -4.50 -9.97
C ILE A 58 -0.76 -3.30 -10.84
N ASP A 59 -0.44 -2.17 -10.23
CA ASP A 59 0.21 -1.06 -10.95
C ASP A 59 1.72 -1.29 -10.91
N VAL A 60 2.36 -1.27 -12.07
CA VAL A 60 3.82 -1.39 -12.23
C VAL A 60 4.39 -0.01 -12.51
N TYR A 61 5.44 0.38 -11.79
CA TYR A 61 6.18 1.63 -12.03
C TYR A 61 7.63 1.29 -12.41
N PRO A 62 7.94 1.04 -13.69
CA PRO A 62 9.26 0.58 -14.09
C PRO A 62 10.38 1.60 -13.79
N GLU A 63 10.07 2.89 -13.87
CA GLU A 63 11.05 3.98 -13.76
C GLU A 63 11.53 4.26 -12.33
N VAL A 64 10.82 3.76 -11.31
CA VAL A 64 11.17 4.01 -9.90
C VAL A 64 12.09 2.94 -9.30
N GLY A 65 12.33 1.85 -10.04
CA GLY A 65 13.24 0.75 -9.69
C GLY A 65 12.76 -0.13 -8.53
N SER A 66 12.52 0.46 -7.35
CA SER A 66 12.01 -0.23 -6.17
C SER A 66 11.23 0.74 -5.30
N LEU A 67 10.09 0.27 -4.77
CA LEU A 67 9.28 0.97 -3.80
C LEU A 67 9.46 0.31 -2.43
N SER A 68 9.63 1.12 -1.39
CA SER A 68 9.82 0.64 -0.02
C SER A 68 8.65 0.98 0.90
N TYR A 69 7.92 2.05 0.61
CA TYR A 69 6.80 2.52 1.40
C TYR A 69 5.80 3.29 0.53
N THR A 70 4.51 3.19 0.87
CA THR A 70 3.40 3.91 0.24
C THR A 70 2.45 4.41 1.31
N THR A 71 1.85 5.58 1.09
CA THR A 71 0.75 6.09 1.91
C THR A 71 -0.24 6.89 1.06
N PRO A 72 -1.57 6.76 1.29
CA PRO A 72 -2.56 7.56 0.60
C PRO A 72 -2.33 9.06 0.81
N LYS A 73 -2.60 9.86 -0.22
CA LYS A 73 -2.61 11.31 -0.09
C LYS A 73 -3.79 11.75 0.77
N ALA A 74 -3.52 12.65 1.74
CA ALA A 74 -4.54 13.16 2.65
C ALA A 74 -5.68 13.93 1.94
N SER A 75 -5.35 14.79 0.98
CA SER A 75 -6.31 15.73 0.37
C SER A 75 -6.70 15.42 -1.08
N ALA A 76 -6.11 14.41 -1.70
CA ALA A 76 -6.38 14.07 -3.10
C ALA A 76 -6.32 12.55 -3.32
N PRO A 77 -6.91 12.03 -4.41
CA PRO A 77 -6.69 10.66 -4.84
C PRO A 77 -5.20 10.39 -5.14
N GLY A 78 -4.74 9.14 -4.95
CA GLY A 78 -3.34 8.74 -5.20
C GLY A 78 -2.51 8.50 -3.95
N PHE A 79 -1.25 8.10 -4.14
CA PHE A 79 -0.32 7.78 -3.06
C PHE A 79 0.96 8.59 -3.18
N VAL A 80 1.60 8.79 -2.04
CA VAL A 80 3.01 9.15 -1.97
C VAL A 80 3.78 7.85 -1.72
N ALA A 81 4.86 7.65 -2.45
CA ALA A 81 5.71 6.47 -2.30
C ALA A 81 7.17 6.87 -2.12
N ILE A 82 7.91 6.06 -1.38
CA ILE A 82 9.36 6.20 -1.20
C ILE A 82 10.04 5.17 -2.10
N THR A 83 10.96 5.65 -2.93
CA THR A 83 11.87 4.82 -3.72
C THR A 83 13.20 4.65 -2.98
N SER A 84 14.18 3.98 -3.60
CA SER A 84 15.54 3.91 -3.04
C SER A 84 16.23 5.28 -2.89
N SER A 85 15.76 6.31 -3.58
CA SER A 85 16.46 7.59 -3.68
C SER A 85 15.56 8.83 -3.61
N SER A 86 14.23 8.67 -3.66
CA SER A 86 13.32 9.79 -3.89
C SER A 86 11.95 9.59 -3.26
N LEU A 87 11.24 10.71 -3.08
CA LEU A 87 9.81 10.72 -2.76
C LEU A 87 9.02 10.98 -4.03
N VAL A 88 8.19 10.03 -4.46
CA VAL A 88 7.41 10.13 -5.70
C VAL A 88 5.91 10.18 -5.41
N VAL A 89 5.16 10.88 -6.25
CA VAL A 89 3.71 10.79 -6.29
C VAL A 89 3.33 9.75 -7.32
N VAL A 90 2.62 8.71 -6.89
CA VAL A 90 2.03 7.73 -7.79
C VAL A 90 0.52 8.02 -7.94
N PRO A 91 -0.02 7.90 -9.16
CA PRO A 91 -1.41 8.19 -9.45
C PRO A 91 -2.37 7.30 -8.66
N SER A 92 -3.63 7.74 -8.59
CA SER A 92 -4.71 6.97 -7.98
C SER A 92 -4.82 5.59 -8.58
N ALA A 93 -5.04 4.63 -7.70
CA ALA A 93 -5.26 3.26 -8.07
C ALA A 93 -6.38 3.13 -9.11
N THR A 94 -6.12 2.39 -10.19
CA THR A 94 -7.19 1.83 -11.02
C THR A 94 -8.05 0.88 -10.18
N VAL A 95 -9.38 0.95 -10.34
CA VAL A 95 -10.33 0.06 -9.64
C VAL A 95 -10.10 -1.38 -10.12
N PRO A 96 -9.92 -2.36 -9.21
CA PRO A 96 -9.78 -3.77 -9.59
C PRO A 96 -11.05 -4.31 -10.26
N THR A 97 -10.93 -4.84 -11.48
CA THR A 97 -12.05 -5.41 -12.25
C THR A 97 -11.97 -6.93 -12.44
N SER A 98 -10.91 -7.57 -11.95
CA SER A 98 -10.61 -8.98 -12.17
C SER A 98 -10.05 -9.62 -10.91
N THR A 99 -10.33 -10.91 -10.68
CA THR A 99 -9.72 -11.71 -9.61
C THR A 99 -8.32 -12.22 -9.96
N VAL A 100 -7.99 -12.23 -11.26
CA VAL A 100 -6.63 -12.46 -11.76
C VAL A 100 -5.97 -11.09 -11.96
N PRO A 101 -4.89 -10.76 -11.23
CA PRO A 101 -4.25 -9.47 -11.37
C PRO A 101 -3.60 -9.33 -12.76
N ILE A 102 -4.02 -8.31 -13.50
CA ILE A 102 -3.38 -7.92 -14.75
C ILE A 102 -2.41 -6.78 -14.44
N PRO A 103 -1.10 -6.93 -14.71
CA PRO A 103 -0.16 -5.84 -14.55
C PRO A 103 -0.52 -4.68 -15.46
N ASN A 104 -0.63 -3.49 -14.90
CA ASN A 104 -0.84 -2.25 -15.63
C ASN A 104 0.41 -1.37 -15.49
N ILE A 105 1.10 -1.13 -16.60
CA ILE A 105 2.28 -0.29 -16.62
C ILE A 105 1.84 1.17 -16.49
N ARG A 106 2.34 1.84 -15.46
CA ARG A 106 2.03 3.23 -15.16
C ARG A 106 3.30 4.04 -15.01
N ARG A 107 3.14 5.35 -15.06
CA ARG A 107 4.19 6.32 -14.73
C ARG A 107 3.83 7.05 -13.45
N SER A 108 4.82 7.26 -12.61
CA SER A 108 4.79 8.22 -11.51
C SER A 108 4.50 9.62 -12.07
N LEU A 109 3.70 10.38 -11.33
CA LEU A 109 3.23 11.69 -11.77
C LEU A 109 4.29 12.78 -11.55
N LYS A 110 5.12 12.60 -10.52
CA LYS A 110 6.12 13.60 -10.12
C LYS A 110 7.13 12.99 -9.14
N THR A 111 8.40 13.30 -9.32
CA THR A 111 9.40 13.20 -8.25
C THR A 111 9.32 14.48 -7.43
N THR A 112 8.90 14.35 -6.17
CA THR A 112 8.61 15.48 -5.28
C THR A 112 9.87 15.93 -4.54
N TYR A 113 10.78 14.99 -4.32
CA TYR A 113 12.08 15.23 -3.73
C TYR A 113 13.07 14.28 -4.41
N GLU A 114 13.94 14.83 -5.25
CA GLU A 114 15.13 14.13 -5.71
C GLU A 114 16.15 14.18 -4.59
N ARG A 115 16.97 13.13 -4.48
CA ARG A 115 18.07 13.04 -3.52
C ARG A 115 18.83 14.38 -3.47
N LEU A 116 19.09 14.90 -2.26
CA LEU A 116 20.03 15.99 -2.01
C LEU A 116 21.44 15.51 -2.39
N ASP A 117 21.77 15.45 -3.68
CA ASP A 117 23.12 15.10 -4.11
C ASP A 117 23.82 16.37 -4.60
N LYS A 118 24.69 16.93 -3.75
CA LYS A 118 26.14 17.09 -4.03
C LYS A 118 26.97 17.89 -3.02
N ASP A 119 26.41 18.44 -1.94
CA ASP A 119 27.18 19.39 -1.08
C ASP A 119 27.52 18.92 0.34
N PHE A 120 27.29 17.65 0.69
CA PHE A 120 27.81 17.11 1.94
C PHE A 120 29.06 16.28 1.66
N VAL A 121 30.19 16.99 1.81
CA VAL A 121 31.60 16.55 1.78
C VAL A 121 31.85 15.30 2.62
#